data_AF-A0A968D4Q5-F1
#
_entry.id   AF-A0A968D4Q5-F1
#
_cell.length_a   1.000
_cell.length_b   1.000
_cell.length_c   1.000
_cell.angle_alpha   90.00
_cell.angle_beta   90.00
_cell.angle_gamma   90.00
#
_symmetry.space_group_name_H-M   'P 1'
#
loop_
_entity.id
_entity.type
_entity.pdbx_description
1 polymer ?
#
loop_
_entity_poly.entity_id
_entity_poly.type
_entity_poly.pdbx_seq_one_letter_code
_entity_poly.pdbx_strand_id
1 'polypeptide(L)' 'MMAKAPEIVLTEQKEKVLHSWLRSGKTEQRMVERARIVLYAADGKTNLEIARLLNTRRTQFRI' A
#
# COMPACT_ATOMS: atom_id res chain seq x y z
N MET A 1 16.61 -0.02 13.47
CA MET A 1 16.77 0.28 12.04
C MET A 1 15.39 0.43 11.43
N MET A 2 15.07 1.59 10.83
CA MET A 2 13.77 1.84 10.20
C MET A 2 13.71 1.08 8.87
N ALA A 3 12.81 0.11 8.75
CA ALA A 3 12.56 -0.57 7.48
C ALA A 3 11.91 0.43 6.51
N LYS A 4 12.73 1.00 5.62
CA LYS A 4 12.26 1.78 4.48
C LYS A 4 11.41 0.85 3.63
N ALA A 5 10.20 1.27 3.26
CA ALA A 5 9.44 0.55 2.26
C ALA A 5 10.32 0.45 1.00
N PRO A 6 10.43 -0.73 0.35
CA PRO A 6 11.12 -0.81 -0.93
C PRO A 6 10.47 0.23 -1.86
N GLU A 7 11.29 0.96 -2.60
CA GLU A 7 10.80 1.96 -3.55
C GLU A 7 10.05 1.22 -4.65
N ILE A 8 8.72 1.18 -4.53
CA ILE A 8 7.88 0.43 -5.45
C ILE A 8 7.73 1.30 -6.69
N VAL A 9 8.57 1.05 -7.69
CA VAL A 9 8.39 1.63 -9.02
C VAL A 9 7.16 0.98 -9.65
N LEU A 10 6.01 1.61 -9.48
CA LEU A 10 4.77 1.22 -10.15
C LEU A 10 4.80 1.74 -11.58
N THR A 11 4.77 0.81 -12.54
CA THR A 11 4.38 1.12 -13.92
C THR A 11 2.89 1.45 -13.95
N GLU A 12 2.43 2.34 -14.84
CA GLU A 12 1.01 2.74 -14.97
C GLU A 12 0.02 1.56 -15.01
N GLN A 13 0.41 0.44 -15.62
CA GLN A 13 -0.41 -0.78 -15.68
C GLN A 13 -0.66 -1.37 -14.29
N LYS A 14 0.35 -1.39 -13.41
CA LYS A 14 0.24 -1.89 -12.03
C LYS A 14 -0.59 -0.93 -11.17
N GLU A 15 -0.42 0.37 -11.37
CA GLU A 15 -1.21 1.40 -10.69
C GLU A 15 -2.71 1.27 -11.03
N LYS A 16 -3.04 1.07 -12.31
CA LYS A 16 -4.43 0.82 -12.76
C LYS A 16 -5.05 -0.42 -12.11
N VAL A 17 -4.29 -1.49 -11.94
CA VAL A 17 -4.74 -2.72 -11.25
C VAL A 17 -5.05 -2.43 -9.78
N LEU A 18 -4.16 -1.72 -9.08
CA LEU A 18 -4.37 -1.34 -7.68
C LEU A 18 -5.61 -0.45 -7.53
N HIS A 19 -5.79 0.55 -8.41
CA HIS A 19 -7.00 1.37 -8.42
C HIS A 19 -8.27 0.59 -8.78
N SER A 20 -8.17 -0.48 -9.56
CA SER A 20 -9.30 -1.38 -9.84
C SER A 20 -9.71 -2.14 -8.57
N TRP A 21 -8.74 -2.63 -7.80
CA TRP A 21 -9.00 -3.29 -6.51
C TRP A 21 -9.62 -2.35 -5.48
N LEU A 22 -9.22 -1.07 -5.46
CA LEU A 22 -9.86 -0.07 -4.60
C LEU A 22 -11.33 0.18 -4.94
N ARG A 23 -11.69 0.08 -6.23
CA ARG A 23 -13.06 0.35 -6.72
C ARG A 23 -13.95 -0.89 -6.70
N SER A 24 -13.36 -2.08 -6.75
CA SER A 24 -14.11 -3.33 -6.73
C SER A 24 -14.56 -3.66 -5.31
N GLY A 25 -15.83 -3.37 -5.00
CA GLY A 25 -16.47 -3.71 -3.72
C GLY A 25 -16.61 -5.21 -3.43
N LYS A 26 -16.22 -6.08 -4.36
CA LYS A 26 -16.09 -7.54 -4.15
C LYS A 26 -14.70 -7.97 -3.66
N THR A 27 -13.75 -7.05 -3.60
CA THR A 27 -12.37 -7.35 -3.19
C THR A 27 -12.29 -7.45 -1.68
N GLU A 28 -11.63 -8.49 -1.16
CA GLU A 28 -11.45 -8.65 0.28
C GLU A 28 -10.79 -7.41 0.91
N GLN A 29 -11.25 -6.98 2.09
CA GLN A 29 -10.77 -5.76 2.74
C GLN A 29 -9.24 -5.74 2.91
N ARG A 30 -8.61 -6.89 3.17
CA ARG A 30 -7.15 -7.04 3.26
C ARG A 30 -6.42 -6.69 1.95
N MET A 31 -7.02 -6.96 0.80
CA MET A 31 -6.45 -6.68 -0.51
C MET A 31 -6.57 -5.19 -0.84
N VAL A 32 -7.69 -4.56 -0.47
CA VAL A 32 -7.90 -3.11 -0.56
C VAL A 32 -6.90 -2.36 0.32
N GLU A 33 -6.70 -2.82 1.56
CA GLU A 33 -5.71 -2.23 2.48
C GLU A 33 -4.29 -2.35 1.93
N ARG A 34 -3.90 -3.53 1.44
CA ARG A 34 -2.61 -3.74 0.77
C ARG A 34 -2.43 -2.85 -0.45
N ALA A 35 -3.46 -2.68 -1.27
CA ALA A 35 -3.38 -1.80 -2.43
C ALA A 35 -3.10 -0.35 -2.02
N ARG A 36 -3.71 0.13 -0.93
CA ARG A 36 -3.42 1.47 -0.37
C ARG A 36 -1.98 1.57 0.11
N ILE A 37 -1.46 0.56 0.82
CA ILE A 37 -0.07 0.53 1.29
C ILE A 37 0.91 0.67 0.12
N VAL A 38 0.68 -0.11 -0.95
CA VAL A 38 1.55 -0.11 -2.14
C VAL A 38 1.51 1.24 -2.86
N LEU A 39 0.33 1.85 -2.99
CA LEU A 39 0.19 3.19 -3.58
C LEU A 39 0.91 4.26 -2.75
N TYR A 40 0.76 4.24 -1.42
CA TYR A 40 1.46 5.20 -0.56
C TYR A 40 2.97 4.99 -0.54
N ALA A 41 3.43 3.74 -0.61
CA ALA A 41 4.86 3.41 -0.71
C ALA A 41 5.46 3.88 -2.04
N ALA A 42 4.71 3.77 -3.14
CA ALA A 42 5.11 4.31 -4.45
C ALA A 42 5.15 5.85 -4.45
N ASP A 43 4.30 6.50 -3.66
CA ASP A 43 4.32 7.94 -3.39
C ASP A 43 5.45 8.37 -2.42
N GLY A 44 6.38 7.46 -2.11
CA GLY A 44 7.57 7.73 -1.30
C GLY A 44 7.34 7.75 0.21
N LYS A 45 6.15 7.41 0.70
CA LYS A 45 5.87 7.40 2.14
C LYS A 45 6.55 6.24 2.84
N THR A 46 7.03 6.50 4.05
CA THR A 46 7.61 5.47 4.91
C THR A 46 6.52 4.57 5.50
N ASN A 47 6.89 3.33 5.86
CA ASN A 47 6.00 2.40 6.55
C ASN A 47 5.33 3.00 7.81
N LEU A 48 6.01 3.93 8.48
CA LEU A 48 5.46 4.61 9.65
C LEU A 48 4.33 5.58 9.28
N GLU A 49 4.55 6.37 8.24
CA GLU A 49 3.54 7.32 7.74
C GLU A 49 2.33 6.58 7.19
N ILE A 50 2.55 5.50 6.46
CA ILE A 50 1.48 4.63 5.95
C ILE A 50 0.68 4.02 7.10
N ALA A 51 1.35 3.49 8.12
CA ALA A 51 0.66 2.92 9.28
C ALA A 51 -0.19 3.95 10.03
N ARG A 52 0.28 5.20 10.12
CA ARG A 52 -0.50 6.32 10.69
C ARG A 52 -1.72 6.65 9.82
N LEU A 53 -1.55 6.73 8.49
CA LEU A 53 -2.63 7.04 7.55
C LEU A 53 -3.72 5.97 7.52
N LEU A 54 -3.34 4.70 7.66
CA LEU A 54 -4.28 3.57 7.65
C LEU A 54 -4.84 3.26 9.03
N ASN A 55 -4.41 3.99 10.08
CA ASN A 55 -4.76 3.73 11.48
C ASN A 55 -4.58 2.24 11.87
N THR A 56 -3.62 1.59 11.22
CA THR A 56 -3.35 0.16 11.37
C THR A 56 -2.18 0.02 12.34
N ARG A 57 -2.33 -0.83 13.37
CA ARG A 57 -1.24 -1.10 14.32
C ARG A 57 -0.09 -1.68 13.51
N ARG A 58 1.09 -1.05 13.54
CA ARG A 58 2.33 -1.46 12.84
C ARG A 58 2.43 -2.98 12.74
N THR A 59 1.90 -3.54 11.67
CA THR A 59 2.12 -4.93 11.30
C THR A 59 3.22 -4.83 10.27
N GLN A 60 4.35 -5.47 10.56
CA GLN A 60 5.51 -5.47 9.69
C GLN A 60 5.11 -6.06 8.33
N PHE A 61 4.75 -5.20 7.38
CA PHE A 61 4.61 -5.58 5.98
C PHE A 61 6.01 -5.84 5.44
N ARG A 62 6.41 -7.12 5.43
CA ARG A 62 7.53 -7.60 4.64
C ARG A 62 7.00 -7.83 3.22
N ILE A 63 7.17 -6.80 2.40
CA ILE A 63 6.91 -6.83 0.95
C ILE A 63 8.21 -7.24 0.26
#